data_AF-A0A1H0TW61-F1
#
_entry.id   AF-A0A1H0TW61-F1
#
_cell.length_a   1.000
_cell.length_b   1.000
_cell.length_c   1.000
_cell.angle_alpha   90.00
_cell.angle_beta   90.00
_cell.angle_gamma   90.00
#
_symmetry.space_group_name_H-M   'P 1'
#
loop_
_entity.id
_entity.type
_entity.pdbx_description
1 polymer ?
#
loop_
_entity_poly.entity_id
_entity_poly.type
_entity_poly.pdbx_seq_one_letter_code
_entity_poly.pdbx_strand_id
1 'polypeptide(L)'
;MNHATESARIRNHPRYKDLVSRQRRFVASLTAATLVPYFAFILVAAFAPHLLATKISATSVISIGWPLGAVFIVGAWLFTGLYIHRANGEFDDLTAEIRAGAIV
;
A
#
# COMPACT_ATOMS: atom_id res chain seq x y z
N MET A 1 -8.13 38.72 7.41
CA MET A 1 -7.71 37.60 6.54
C MET A 1 -8.23 36.31 7.16
N ASN A 2 -9.32 35.76 6.61
CA ASN A 2 -10.01 34.61 7.19
C ASN A 2 -9.52 33.31 6.51
N HIS A 3 -8.46 32.71 7.05
CA HIS A 3 -7.87 31.46 6.55
C HIS A 3 -8.87 30.27 6.50
N ALA A 4 -9.97 30.35 7.26
CA ALA A 4 -11.03 29.35 7.26
C ALA A 4 -11.85 29.30 5.94
N THR A 5 -12.01 30.43 5.26
CA THR A 5 -12.90 30.55 4.08
C THR A 5 -12.23 30.06 2.79
N GLU A 6 -10.92 30.26 2.63
CA GLU A 6 -10.15 29.71 1.50
C GLU A 6 -10.09 28.17 1.57
N SER A 7 -9.84 27.63 2.76
CA SER A 7 -9.85 26.19 3.04
C SER A 7 -11.21 25.53 2.73
N ALA A 8 -12.32 26.26 2.91
CA ALA A 8 -13.65 25.77 2.56
C ALA A 8 -13.92 25.78 1.04
N ARG A 9 -13.38 26.78 0.33
CA ARG A 9 -13.54 26.93 -1.13
C ARG A 9 -12.77 25.86 -1.91
N ILE A 10 -11.59 25.47 -1.42
CA ILE A 10 -10.76 24.40 -2.00
C ILE A 10 -11.40 23.02 -1.79
N ARG A 11 -11.97 22.75 -0.60
CA ARG A 11 -12.66 21.46 -0.30
C ARG A 11 -13.94 21.23 -1.11
N ASN A 12 -14.61 22.30 -1.54
CA ASN A 12 -15.82 22.21 -2.36
C ASN A 12 -15.56 22.17 -3.87
N HIS A 13 -14.30 22.28 -4.30
CA HIS A 13 -13.96 22.21 -5.71
C HIS A 13 -14.12 20.76 -6.21
N PRO A 14 -14.87 20.51 -7.31
CA PRO A 14 -15.17 19.15 -7.78
C PRO A 14 -13.92 18.31 -8.08
N ARG A 15 -12.82 18.95 -8.56
CA ARG A 15 -11.51 18.30 -8.73
C ARG A 15 -10.92 17.75 -7.42
N TYR A 16 -11.12 18.42 -6.28
CA TYR A 16 -10.58 17.97 -4.99
C TYR A 16 -11.32 16.71 -4.48
N LYS A 17 -12.63 16.64 -4.70
CA LYS A 17 -13.42 15.45 -4.37
C LYS A 17 -13.04 14.23 -5.22
N ASP A 18 -12.75 14.42 -6.50
CA ASP A 18 -12.27 13.35 -7.39
C ASP A 18 -10.88 12.85 -7.01
N LEU A 19 -9.95 13.74 -6.62
CA LEU A 19 -8.62 13.37 -6.14
C LEU A 19 -8.69 12.55 -4.85
N VAL A 20 -9.45 13.02 -3.85
CA VAL A 20 -9.65 12.31 -2.58
C VAL A 20 -10.31 10.94 -2.80
N SER A 21 -11.28 10.85 -3.72
CA SER A 21 -11.94 9.59 -4.10
C SER A 21 -10.94 8.56 -4.67
N ARG A 22 -10.06 8.99 -5.59
CA ARG A 22 -9.04 8.14 -6.20
C ARG A 22 -7.99 7.69 -5.18
N GLN A 23 -7.51 8.62 -4.34
CA GLN A 23 -6.57 8.33 -3.27
C GLN A 23 -7.17 7.33 -2.27
N ARG A 24 -8.42 7.54 -1.86
CA ARG A 24 -9.12 6.66 -0.91
C ARG A 24 -9.30 5.24 -1.44
N ARG A 25 -9.66 5.06 -2.72
CA ARG A 25 -9.74 3.72 -3.35
C ARG A 25 -8.38 3.04 -3.42
N PHE A 26 -7.33 3.80 -3.72
CA PHE A 26 -5.97 3.27 -3.78
C PHE A 26 -5.46 2.82 -2.41
N VAL A 27 -5.59 3.68 -1.40
CA VAL A 27 -5.24 3.36 -0.01
C VAL A 27 -6.06 2.17 0.48
N ALA A 28 -7.37 2.13 0.23
CA ALA A 28 -8.21 0.99 0.61
C ALA A 28 -7.77 -0.32 -0.05
N SER A 29 -7.35 -0.28 -1.32
CA SER A 29 -6.84 -1.46 -2.03
C SER A 29 -5.53 -1.95 -1.44
N LEU A 30 -4.60 -1.05 -1.11
CA LEU A 30 -3.35 -1.40 -0.44
C LEU A 30 -3.57 -1.93 0.98
N THR A 31 -4.48 -1.31 1.75
CA THR A 31 -4.87 -1.78 3.06
C THR A 31 -5.40 -3.21 2.99
N ALA A 32 -6.31 -3.49 2.04
CA ALA A 32 -6.80 -4.85 1.80
C ALA A 32 -5.67 -5.80 1.35
N ALA A 33 -4.78 -5.36 0.47
CA ALA A 33 -3.66 -6.14 -0.03
C ALA A 33 -2.65 -6.52 1.08
N THR A 34 -2.54 -5.72 2.15
CA THR A 34 -1.75 -6.07 3.33
C THR A 34 -2.54 -6.95 4.31
N LEU A 35 -3.81 -6.62 4.58
CA LEU A 35 -4.63 -7.31 5.58
C LEU A 35 -5.00 -8.74 5.17
N VAL A 36 -5.41 -8.95 3.91
CA VAL A 36 -5.87 -10.26 3.42
C VAL A 36 -4.80 -11.34 3.59
N PRO A 37 -3.58 -11.19 3.05
CA PRO A 37 -2.55 -12.21 3.24
C PRO A 37 -2.13 -12.30 4.71
N TYR A 38 -2.18 -11.20 5.48
CA TYR A 38 -1.75 -11.21 6.89
C TYR A 38 -2.69 -12.07 7.73
N PHE A 39 -3.99 -11.86 7.60
CA PHE A 39 -4.98 -12.70 8.26
C PHE A 39 -4.96 -14.13 7.73
N ALA A 40 -4.77 -14.34 6.42
CA ALA A 40 -4.62 -15.68 5.87
C ALA A 40 -3.44 -16.43 6.52
N PHE A 41 -2.28 -15.78 6.65
CA PHE A 41 -1.11 -16.35 7.31
C PHE A 41 -1.39 -16.67 8.79
N ILE A 42 -2.01 -15.75 9.53
CA ILE A 42 -2.38 -15.97 10.94
C ILE A 42 -3.35 -17.13 11.09
N LEU A 43 -4.38 -17.21 10.24
CA LEU A 43 -5.35 -18.29 10.28
C LEU A 43 -4.68 -19.64 10.03
N VAL A 44 -3.79 -19.73 9.04
CA VAL A 44 -3.01 -20.95 8.79
C VAL A 44 -2.11 -21.28 9.99
N ALA A 45 -1.45 -20.30 10.58
CA ALA A 45 -0.61 -20.50 11.75
C ALA A 45 -1.40 -20.93 12.99
N ALA A 46 -2.63 -20.45 13.16
CA ALA A 46 -3.49 -20.76 14.30
C ALA A 46 -4.18 -22.13 14.18
N PHE A 47 -4.74 -22.44 13.00
CA PHE A 47 -5.53 -23.66 12.80
C PHE A 47 -4.74 -24.83 12.21
N ALA A 48 -3.65 -24.56 11.49
CA ALA A 48 -2.84 -25.59 10.82
C ALA A 48 -1.33 -25.32 10.94
N PRO A 49 -0.78 -25.14 12.17
CA PRO A 49 0.64 -24.85 12.37
C PRO A 49 1.57 -25.95 11.82
N HIS A 50 1.09 -27.19 11.75
CA HIS A 50 1.82 -28.32 11.18
C HIS A 50 2.20 -28.10 9.71
N LEU A 51 1.38 -27.39 8.92
CA LEU A 51 1.69 -27.06 7.52
C LEU A 51 2.93 -26.16 7.44
N LEU A 52 3.06 -25.20 8.35
CA LEU A 52 4.21 -24.30 8.43
C LEU A 52 5.45 -24.97 9.04
N ALA A 53 5.24 -25.96 9.91
CA ALA A 53 6.30 -26.74 10.54
C ALA A 53 6.82 -27.89 9.66
N THR A 54 6.12 -28.22 8.57
CA THR A 54 6.52 -29.29 7.65
C THR A 54 7.87 -28.93 7.03
N LYS A 55 8.84 -29.85 7.14
CA LYS A 55 10.18 -29.69 6.56
C LYS A 55 10.12 -29.83 5.05
N ILE A 56 10.87 -29.00 4.34
CA ILE A 56 10.93 -29.02 2.86
C ILE A 56 11.66 -30.27 2.35
N SER A 57 12.61 -30.78 3.13
CA SER A 57 13.34 -32.02 2.84
C SER A 57 13.68 -32.75 4.13
N ALA A 58 13.75 -34.08 4.10
CA ALA A 58 14.04 -34.93 5.25
C ALA A 58 15.37 -34.59 5.93
N THR A 59 16.34 -34.07 5.16
CA THR A 59 17.68 -33.68 5.64
C THR A 59 17.79 -32.18 5.97
N SER A 60 16.75 -31.39 5.70
CA SER A 60 16.78 -29.93 5.86
C SER A 60 16.20 -29.50 7.22
N VAL A 61 16.82 -28.48 7.81
CA VAL A 61 16.28 -27.78 9.00
C VAL A 61 15.23 -26.73 8.64
N ILE A 62 15.05 -26.44 7.34
CA ILE A 62 14.15 -25.40 6.86
C ILE A 62 12.72 -25.97 6.74
N SER A 63 11.79 -25.36 7.45
CA SER A 63 10.35 -25.63 7.32
C SER A 63 9.73 -24.78 6.21
N ILE A 64 8.57 -25.20 5.68
CA ILE A 64 7.80 -24.46 4.66
C ILE A 64 7.41 -23.06 5.16
N GLY A 65 7.27 -22.86 6.47
CA GLY A 65 7.01 -21.56 7.07
C GLY A 65 8.11 -20.53 6.81
N TRP A 66 9.38 -20.96 6.67
CA TRP A 66 10.49 -20.04 6.43
C TRP A 66 10.43 -19.34 5.06
N PRO A 67 10.37 -20.05 3.91
CA PRO A 67 10.23 -19.40 2.61
C PRO A 67 8.89 -18.67 2.48
N LEU A 68 7.82 -19.19 3.09
CA LEU A 68 6.53 -18.50 3.10
C LEU A 68 6.63 -17.14 3.80
N GLY A 69 7.30 -17.08 4.96
CA GLY A 69 7.59 -15.84 5.67
C GLY A 69 8.48 -14.90 4.86
N ALA A 70 9.51 -15.42 4.19
CA ALA A 70 10.38 -14.62 3.32
C ALA A 70 9.60 -13.96 2.16
N VAL A 71 8.73 -14.72 1.49
CA VAL A 71 7.83 -14.18 0.44
C VAL A 71 6.92 -13.10 1.04
N PHE A 72 6.44 -13.30 2.26
CA PHE A 72 5.61 -12.33 2.96
C PHE A 72 6.32 -10.98 3.19
N ILE A 73 7.57 -11.03 3.64
CA ILE A 73 8.41 -9.84 3.86
C ILE A 73 8.67 -9.11 2.54
N VAL A 74 9.06 -9.84 1.49
CA VAL A 74 9.31 -9.27 0.17
C VAL A 74 8.03 -8.64 -0.39
N GLY A 75 6.88 -9.30 -0.23
CA GLY A 75 5.58 -8.75 -0.59
C GLY A 75 5.27 -7.44 0.13
N ALA A 76 5.52 -7.35 1.44
CA ALA A 76 5.32 -6.13 2.22
C ALA A 76 6.19 -4.96 1.72
N TRP A 77 7.45 -5.22 1.34
CA TRP A 77 8.31 -4.21 0.73
C TRP A 77 7.82 -3.78 -0.65
N LEU A 78 7.37 -4.72 -1.48
CA LEU A 78 6.78 -4.41 -2.78
C LEU A 78 5.53 -3.53 -2.64
N PHE A 79 4.63 -3.85 -1.70
CA PHE A 79 3.45 -3.02 -1.44
C PHE A 79 3.82 -1.63 -0.93
N THR A 80 4.81 -1.52 -0.06
CA THR A 80 5.34 -0.23 0.39
C THR A 80 5.93 0.57 -0.77
N GLY A 81 6.72 -0.06 -1.64
CA GLY A 81 7.28 0.57 -2.83
C GLY A 81 6.21 1.03 -3.83
N LEU A 82 5.21 0.18 -4.08
CA LEU A 82 4.06 0.53 -4.93
C LEU A 82 3.26 1.70 -4.36
N TYR A 83 3.06 1.72 -3.03
CA TYR A 83 2.43 2.85 -2.34
C TYR A 83 3.23 4.13 -2.55
N ILE A 84 4.55 4.12 -2.29
CA ILE A 84 5.42 5.28 -2.44
C ILE A 84 5.42 5.77 -3.88
N HIS A 85 5.59 4.88 -4.85
CA HIS A 85 5.60 5.25 -6.27
C HIS A 85 4.29 5.95 -6.68
N ARG A 86 3.15 5.41 -6.25
CA ARG A 86 1.85 5.97 -6.61
C ARG A 86 1.48 7.24 -5.84
N ALA A 87 1.92 7.37 -4.58
CA ALA A 87 1.76 8.58 -3.78
C ALA A 87 2.66 9.72 -4.29
N ASN A 88 3.86 9.39 -4.75
CA ASN A 88 4.78 10.35 -5.34
C ASN A 88 4.36 10.80 -6.75
N GLY A 89 3.67 9.95 -7.52
CA GLY A 89 3.17 10.34 -8.84
C GLY A 89 2.23 11.56 -8.84
N GLU A 90 1.47 11.77 -7.76
CA GLU A 90 0.59 12.95 -7.63
C GLU A 90 1.38 14.24 -7.34
N PHE A 91 2.54 14.13 -6.70
CA PHE A 91 3.49 15.25 -6.52
C PHE A 91 4.32 15.51 -7.78
N ASP A 92 4.68 14.45 -8.52
CA ASP A 92 5.44 14.57 -9.76
C ASP A 92 4.61 15.23 -10.87
N ASP A 93 3.30 14.94 -10.97
CA ASP A 93 2.39 15.61 -11.91
C ASP A 93 2.30 17.13 -11.63
N LEU A 94 2.18 17.52 -10.36
CA LEU A 94 2.18 18.94 -9.95
C LEU A 94 3.53 19.62 -10.22
N THR A 95 4.63 18.89 -10.00
CA THR A 95 5.99 19.39 -10.26
C THR A 95 6.27 19.51 -11.75
N ALA A 96 5.71 18.61 -12.58
CA ALA A 96 5.81 18.65 -14.03
C ALA A 96 5.05 19.84 -14.64
N GLU A 97 3.86 20.18 -14.14
CA GLU A 97 3.12 21.38 -14.57
C GLU A 97 3.89 22.68 -14.25
N ILE A 98 4.55 22.74 -13.09
CA ILE A 98 5.38 23.90 -12.70
C ILE A 98 6.63 23.99 -13.59
N ARG A 99 7.28 22.86 -13.90
CA ARG A 99 8.47 22.82 -14.78
C ARG A 99 8.15 23.12 -16.24
N ALA A 100 6.94 22.82 -16.70
CA ALA A 100 6.49 23.08 -18.07
C ALA A 100 6.16 24.57 -18.32
N GLY A 101 6.28 25.45 -17.32
CA GLY A 101 6.17 26.90 -17.50
C GLY A 101 4.75 27.39 -17.76
N ALA A 102 3.71 26.67 -17.31
CA ALA A 102 2.33 27.09 -17.50
C ALA A 102 1.87 28.24 -16.56
N ILE A 103 2.75 28.71 -15.66
CA ILE A 103 2.47 29.80 -14.69
C ILE A 103 3.66 30.78 -14.56
N VAL A 104 4.48 30.97 -15.61
CA VAL A 104 5.41 32.11 -15.68
C VAL A 104 5.14 32.90 -16.95
#